data_AF-A0A2N1UYS7-F1
#
_entry.id   AF-A0A2N1UYS7-F1
#
_cell.length_a   1.000
_cell.length_b   1.000
_cell.length_c   1.000
_cell.angle_alpha   90.00
_cell.angle_beta   90.00
_cell.angle_gamma   90.00
#
_symmetry.space_group_name_H-M   'P 1'
#
loop_
_entity.id
_entity.type
_entity.pdbx_description
1 polymer ?
#
loop_
_entity_poly.entity_id
_entity_poly.type
_entity_poly.pdbx_seq_one_letter_code
_entity_poly.pdbx_strand_id
1 'polypeptide(L)'
;MTESLQDRKVKFQQYIEQAEAFEEDDDHVAAVKAYRKALPYSLHKQDSDKIQKKIQKLQSLAGYVSGMPAAEERSNKGLIWGLVGSSILLLLIAVAVVVVFKPF
;
A
#
# COMPACT_ATOMS: atom_id res chain seq x y z
N MET A 1 -20.39 19.11 11.48
CA MET A 1 -21.24 17.92 11.58
C MET A 1 -20.59 16.97 12.56
N THR A 2 -21.23 16.72 13.69
CA THR A 2 -20.73 15.80 14.72
C THR A 2 -21.13 14.39 14.28
N GLU A 3 -20.15 13.57 13.91
CA GLU A 3 -20.38 12.17 13.51
C GLU A 3 -21.03 11.39 14.67
N SER A 4 -22.04 10.54 14.37
CA SER A 4 -22.73 9.78 15.41
C SER A 4 -21.85 8.64 15.96
N LEU A 5 -22.10 8.22 17.19
CA LEU A 5 -21.42 7.04 17.78
C LEU A 5 -21.63 5.78 16.94
N GLN A 6 -22.80 5.67 16.31
CA GLN A 6 -23.16 4.54 15.45
C GLN A 6 -22.31 4.54 14.17
N ASP A 7 -22.11 5.70 13.53
CA ASP A 7 -21.28 5.81 12.32
C ASP A 7 -19.83 5.45 12.60
N ARG A 8 -19.30 5.89 13.76
CA ARG A 8 -17.95 5.53 14.20
C ARG A 8 -17.80 4.02 14.39
N LYS A 9 -18.80 3.37 15.01
CA LYS A 9 -18.79 1.91 15.20
C LYS A 9 -18.81 1.17 13.86
N VAL A 10 -19.64 1.60 12.92
CA VAL A 10 -19.72 0.99 11.58
C VAL A 10 -18.39 1.13 10.84
N LYS A 11 -17.80 2.33 10.83
CA LYS A 11 -16.48 2.57 10.19
C LYS A 11 -15.37 1.78 10.86
N PHE A 12 -15.36 1.73 12.19
CA PHE A 12 -14.42 0.90 12.94
C PHE A 12 -14.49 -0.55 12.47
N GLN A 13 -15.69 -1.12 12.44
CA GLN A 13 -15.90 -2.51 12.04
C GLN A 13 -15.49 -2.75 10.58
N GLN A 14 -15.87 -1.87 9.66
CA GLN A 14 -15.46 -1.97 8.25
C GLN A 14 -13.94 -1.98 8.06
N TYR A 15 -13.21 -1.13 8.78
CA TYR A 15 -11.74 -1.10 8.68
C TYR A 15 -11.08 -2.31 9.34
N ILE A 16 -11.68 -2.89 10.38
CA ILE A 16 -11.20 -4.14 10.99
C ILE A 16 -11.42 -5.31 10.03
N GLU A 17 -12.61 -5.47 9.49
CA GLU A 17 -12.93 -6.53 8.51
C GLU A 17 -12.03 -6.43 7.28
N GLN A 18 -11.80 -5.21 6.78
CA GLN A 18 -10.85 -4.98 5.69
C GLN A 18 -9.42 -5.37 6.06
N ALA A 19 -8.98 -5.06 7.28
CA ALA A 19 -7.63 -5.41 7.73
C ALA A 19 -7.45 -6.92 7.88
N GLU A 20 -8.49 -7.62 8.35
CA GLU A 20 -8.49 -9.08 8.49
C GLU A 20 -8.50 -9.77 7.13
N ALA A 21 -9.25 -9.28 6.15
CA ALA A 21 -9.19 -9.78 4.77
C ALA A 21 -7.77 -9.68 4.20
N PHE A 22 -7.06 -8.57 4.42
CA PHE A 22 -5.66 -8.44 4.01
C PHE A 22 -4.70 -9.32 4.82
N GLU A 23 -5.02 -9.67 6.06
CA GLU A 23 -4.26 -10.68 6.81
C GLU A 23 -4.45 -12.09 6.21
N GLU A 24 -5.67 -12.43 5.79
CA GLU A 24 -5.99 -13.70 5.12
C GLU A 24 -5.30 -13.82 3.74
N ASP A 25 -5.17 -12.70 3.02
CA ASP A 25 -4.48 -12.61 1.73
C ASP A 25 -2.94 -12.48 1.86
N ASP A 26 -2.38 -12.58 3.08
CA ASP A 26 -0.96 -12.36 3.39
C ASP A 26 -0.40 -10.97 3.00
N ASP A 27 -1.24 -10.00 2.63
CA ASP A 27 -0.86 -8.61 2.38
C ASP A 27 -0.74 -7.83 3.70
N HIS A 28 0.33 -8.12 4.43
CA HIS A 28 0.60 -7.52 5.74
C HIS A 28 0.76 -5.99 5.68
N VAL A 29 1.17 -5.42 4.53
CA VAL A 29 1.32 -3.96 4.36
C VAL A 29 -0.05 -3.30 4.24
N ALA A 30 -0.95 -3.86 3.44
CA ALA A 30 -2.33 -3.39 3.34
C ALA A 30 -3.09 -3.58 4.65
N ALA A 31 -2.90 -4.70 5.33
CA ALA A 31 -3.47 -4.98 6.65
C ALA A 31 -3.07 -3.91 7.69
N VAL A 32 -1.77 -3.57 7.77
CA VAL A 32 -1.29 -2.50 8.67
C VAL A 32 -1.95 -1.15 8.33
N LYS A 33 -2.10 -0.84 7.04
CA LYS A 33 -2.73 0.42 6.61
C LYS A 33 -4.21 0.48 7.00
N ALA A 34 -4.95 -0.63 6.87
CA ALA A 34 -6.35 -0.73 7.26
C ALA A 34 -6.50 -0.62 8.79
N TYR A 35 -5.67 -1.31 9.58
CA TYR A 35 -5.67 -1.18 11.04
C TYR A 35 -5.39 0.24 11.53
N ARG A 36 -4.46 0.97 10.88
CA ARG A 36 -4.20 2.37 11.21
C ARG A 36 -5.41 3.26 10.93
N LYS A 37 -6.20 2.96 9.89
CA LYS A 37 -7.46 3.68 9.60
C LYS A 37 -8.54 3.36 10.64
N ALA A 38 -8.53 2.18 11.26
CA ALA A 38 -9.49 1.82 12.31
C ALA A 38 -9.24 2.57 13.63
N LEU A 39 -7.99 2.89 13.98
CA LEU A 39 -7.62 3.48 15.28
C LEU A 39 -8.44 4.73 15.70
N PRO A 40 -8.68 5.74 14.85
CA PRO A 40 -9.46 6.93 15.23
C PRO A 40 -10.93 6.62 15.57
N TYR A 41 -11.45 5.51 15.03
CA TYR A 41 -12.82 5.06 15.25
C TYR A 41 -12.96 4.11 16.44
N SER A 42 -11.84 3.73 17.08
CA SER A 42 -11.88 2.91 18.29
C SER A 42 -12.66 3.61 19.41
N LEU A 43 -13.55 2.86 20.05
CA LEU A 43 -14.41 3.37 21.13
C LEU A 43 -13.82 3.07 22.50
N HIS A 44 -12.96 2.05 22.60
CA HIS A 44 -12.35 1.61 23.85
C HIS A 44 -10.83 1.52 23.72
N LYS A 45 -10.12 1.85 24.81
CA LYS A 45 -8.66 1.73 24.89
C LYS A 45 -8.18 0.30 24.62
N GLN A 46 -8.94 -0.70 25.08
CA GLN A 46 -8.61 -2.09 24.85
C GLN A 46 -8.56 -2.44 23.35
N ASP A 47 -9.42 -1.82 22.54
CA ASP A 47 -9.44 -2.05 21.09
C ASP A 47 -8.26 -1.38 20.41
N SER A 48 -7.93 -0.14 20.79
CA SER A 48 -6.73 0.53 20.27
C SER A 48 -5.46 -0.24 20.63
N ASP A 49 -5.35 -0.76 21.85
CA ASP A 49 -4.19 -1.53 22.30
C ASP A 49 -4.04 -2.85 21.52
N LYS A 50 -5.17 -3.54 21.26
CA LYS A 50 -5.19 -4.76 20.41
C LYS A 50 -4.74 -4.46 18.99
N ILE A 51 -5.26 -3.40 18.38
CA ILE A 51 -4.91 -2.99 17.02
C ILE A 51 -3.43 -2.61 16.92
N GLN A 52 -2.91 -1.87 17.90
CA GLN A 52 -1.49 -1.52 17.93
C GLN A 52 -0.59 -2.76 18.03
N LYS A 53 -0.95 -3.75 18.84
CA LYS A 53 -0.23 -5.03 18.92
C LYS A 53 -0.28 -5.78 17.57
N LYS A 54 -1.44 -5.83 16.90
CA LYS A 54 -1.57 -6.42 15.56
C LYS A 54 -0.66 -5.69 14.56
N ILE A 55 -0.67 -4.36 14.53
CA ILE A 55 0.20 -3.56 13.67
C ILE A 55 1.67 -3.90 13.91
N GLN A 56 2.13 -3.95 15.17
CA GLN A 56 3.52 -4.30 15.49
C GLN A 56 3.88 -5.70 15.02
N LYS A 57 3.00 -6.70 15.21
CA LYS A 57 3.20 -8.07 14.73
C LYS A 57 3.31 -8.12 13.21
N LEU A 58 2.38 -7.48 12.50
CA LEU A 58 2.38 -7.45 11.03
C LEU A 58 3.58 -6.69 10.46
N GLN A 59 4.00 -5.60 11.11
CA GLN A 59 5.21 -4.88 10.73
C GLN A 59 6.47 -5.73 10.97
N SER A 60 6.50 -6.53 12.04
CA SER A 60 7.58 -7.49 12.26
C SER A 60 7.59 -8.57 11.20
N LEU A 61 6.43 -9.07 10.77
CA LEU A 61 6.33 -10.07 9.69
C LEU A 61 6.76 -9.49 8.35
N ALA A 62 6.25 -8.32 7.98
CA ALA A 62 6.65 -7.61 6.75
C ALA A 62 8.13 -7.20 6.77
N GLY A 63 8.65 -6.78 7.93
CA GLY A 63 10.05 -6.45 8.14
C GLY A 63 10.97 -7.67 8.12
N TYR A 64 10.50 -8.82 8.62
CA TYR A 64 11.21 -10.10 8.55
C TYR A 64 11.25 -10.64 7.11
N VAL A 65 10.15 -10.52 6.36
CA VAL A 65 10.13 -10.81 4.91
C VAL A 65 11.08 -9.88 4.14
N SER A 66 11.24 -8.63 4.58
CA SER A 66 12.20 -7.67 3.99
C SER A 66 13.64 -7.85 4.49
N GLY A 67 13.84 -8.58 5.59
CA GLY A 67 15.11 -8.74 6.30
C GLY A 67 15.70 -10.16 6.23
N MET A 68 14.96 -11.15 5.72
CA MET A 68 15.55 -12.37 5.20
C MET A 68 16.39 -11.97 3.97
N PRO A 69 17.70 -12.32 3.92
CA PRO A 69 18.40 -12.28 2.65
C PRO A 69 17.66 -13.25 1.75
N ALA A 70 16.87 -12.71 0.82
CA ALA A 70 16.46 -13.45 -0.36
C ALA A 70 17.74 -14.10 -0.89
N ALA A 71 17.75 -15.42 -1.03
CA ALA A 71 18.72 -16.07 -1.90
C ALA A 71 18.81 -15.21 -3.16
N GLU A 72 20.01 -14.67 -3.42
CA GLU A 72 20.22 -13.54 -4.33
C GLU A 72 19.53 -13.74 -5.68
N GLU A 73 18.30 -13.24 -5.81
CA GLU A 73 17.74 -12.92 -7.11
C GLU A 73 17.96 -11.43 -7.29
N ARG A 74 19.00 -11.11 -8.07
CA ARG A 74 19.44 -9.75 -8.42
C ARG A 74 18.27 -8.88 -8.87
N SER A 75 17.59 -8.26 -7.92
CA SER A 75 16.47 -7.36 -8.19
C SER A 75 17.02 -5.98 -8.50
N ASN A 76 17.19 -5.74 -9.80
CA ASN A 76 17.60 -4.49 -10.45
C ASN A 76 16.56 -3.35 -10.25
N LYS A 77 16.16 -3.04 -9.01
CA LYS A 77 15.18 -1.97 -8.72
C LYS A 77 15.67 -0.56 -9.07
N GLY A 78 16.98 -0.37 -9.25
CA GLY A 78 17.54 0.87 -9.80
C GLY A 78 17.38 1.03 -11.31
N LEU A 79 17.20 -0.08 -12.05
CA LEU A 79 17.14 -0.06 -13.52
C LEU A 79 15.72 0.23 -14.03
N ILE A 80 14.69 -0.14 -13.27
CA ILE A 80 13.28 0.02 -13.66
C ILE A 80 12.85 1.49 -13.59
N TRP A 81 13.32 2.27 -12.61
CA TRP A 81 13.04 3.71 -12.54
C TRP A 81 13.75 4.51 -13.65
N GLY A 82 14.88 4.03 -14.16
CA GLY A 82 15.52 4.61 -15.35
C GLY A 82 14.81 4.26 -16.66
N LEU A 83 14.25 3.05 -16.76
CA LEU A 83 13.57 2.56 -17.97
C LEU A 83 12.22 3.23 -18.22
N VAL A 84 11.41 3.46 -17.17
CA VAL A 84 10.09 4.09 -17.33
C VAL A 84 10.21 5.56 -17.79
N GLY A 85 11.23 6.29 -17.31
CA GLY A 85 11.51 7.65 -17.77
C GLY A 85 12.02 7.72 -19.23
N SER A 86 12.81 6.72 -19.65
CA SER A 86 13.38 6.70 -21.01
C SER A 86 12.37 6.32 -22.09
N SER A 87 11.36 5.50 -21.80
CA SER A 87 10.34 5.10 -22.79
C SER A 87 9.41 6.25 -23.18
N ILE A 88 9.17 7.21 -22.30
CA ILE A 88 8.34 8.40 -22.60
C ILE A 88 9.08 9.34 -23.56
N LEU A 89 10.39 9.47 -23.40
CA LEU A 89 11.20 10.34 -24.27
C LEU A 89 11.25 9.82 -25.72
N LEU A 90 11.38 8.50 -25.91
CA LEU A 90 11.37 7.87 -27.24
C LEU A 90 10.00 7.99 -27.93
N LEU A 91 8.90 7.88 -27.19
CA LEU A 91 7.55 8.09 -27.72
C LEU A 91 7.32 9.54 -28.19
N LEU A 92 7.83 10.53 -27.45
CA LEU A 92 7.73 11.93 -27.86
C LEU A 92 8.53 12.24 -29.13
N ILE A 93 9.71 11.64 -29.29
CA ILE A 93 10.52 11.80 -30.51
C ILE A 93 9.82 11.14 -31.70
N ALA A 94 9.26 9.94 -31.54
CA ALA A 94 8.54 9.24 -32.60
C ALA A 94 7.31 10.04 -33.09
N VAL A 95 6.53 10.63 -32.18
CA VAL A 95 5.41 11.51 -32.54
C VAL A 95 5.89 12.77 -33.25
N ALA A 96 6.96 13.41 -32.76
CA ALA A 96 7.52 14.59 -33.40
C ALA A 96 8.03 14.30 -34.83
N VAL A 97 8.72 13.17 -35.04
CA VAL A 97 9.18 12.75 -36.38
C VAL A 97 8.01 12.46 -37.30
N VAL A 98 6.96 11.79 -36.83
CA VAL A 98 5.75 11.55 -37.63
C VAL A 98 5.05 12.86 -37.98
N VAL A 99 4.99 13.84 -37.08
CA VAL A 99 4.36 15.15 -37.38
C VAL A 99 5.21 15.98 -38.35
N VAL A 100 6.54 15.89 -38.30
CA VAL A 100 7.43 16.63 -39.21
C VAL A 100 7.54 15.96 -40.59
N PHE A 101 7.51 14.62 -40.66
CA PHE A 101 7.62 13.84 -41.90
C PHE A 101 6.29 13.35 -42.46
N LYS A 102 5.15 13.73 -41.86
CA LYS A 102 3.85 13.61 -42.50
C LYS A 102 3.60 14.92 -43.24
N PRO A 103 4.02 15.04 -44.53
CA PRO A 103 3.42 16.05 -45.36
C PRO A 103 1.93 15.69 -45.47
N PHE A 104 1.13 16.69 -45.77
CA PHE A 104 -0.21 16.49 -46.32
C PHE A 104 -0.24 15.36 -47.36
#